data_AF-V5ID50-F1
#
_entry.id   AF-V5ID50-F1
#
_cell.length_a   1.000
_cell.length_b   1.000
_cell.length_c   1.000
_cell.angle_alpha   90.00
_cell.angle_beta   90.00
_cell.angle_gamma   90.00
#
_symmetry.space_group_name_H-M   'P 1'
#
loop_
_entity.id
_entity.type
_entity.pdbx_description
1 polymer ?
#
loop_
_entity_poly.entity_id
_entity_poly.type
_entity_poly.pdbx_seq_one_letter_code
_entity_poly.pdbx_strand_id
1 'polypeptide(L)'
;MLAWKLAICLLGTATGARIEEAYVYPRILEERSSDGLKLVSVDGKTTLRLEKASVLAETLLVTSYDENGQMTHTPIQAEEIEKHHYRDREQYASLMVRNTGNGLENRTGND
;
A
#
# COMPACT_ATOMS: atom_id res chain seq x y z
N MET A 1 46.46 -9.40 1.68
CA MET A 1 45.55 -8.23 1.65
C MET A 1 44.07 -8.63 1.41
N LEU A 2 43.58 -9.75 1.96
CA LEU A 2 42.15 -10.12 1.87
C LEU A 2 41.51 -10.54 3.20
N ALA A 3 42.29 -10.86 4.24
CA ALA A 3 41.75 -11.35 5.52
C ALA A 3 40.92 -10.31 6.29
N TRP A 4 41.28 -9.02 6.20
CA TRP A 4 40.57 -7.95 6.90
C TRP A 4 39.19 -7.64 6.29
N LYS A 5 39.00 -7.91 4.98
CA LYS A 5 37.72 -7.64 4.30
C LYS A 5 36.62 -8.58 4.80
N LEU A 6 36.99 -9.79 5.24
CA LEU A 6 36.06 -10.74 5.85
C LEU A 6 35.66 -10.35 7.28
N ALA A 7 36.52 -9.62 8.00
CA ALA A 7 36.22 -9.17 9.36
C ALA A 7 35.14 -8.08 9.41
N ILE A 8 35.10 -7.19 8.41
CA ILE A 8 34.06 -6.14 8.30
C ILE A 8 32.66 -6.74 8.09
N CYS A 9 32.54 -7.88 7.42
CA CYS A 9 31.26 -8.57 7.25
C CYS A 9 30.71 -9.19 8.55
N LEU A 10 31.58 -9.48 9.54
CA LEU A 10 31.17 -10.15 10.79
C LEU A 10 30.79 -9.18 11.93
N LEU A 11 31.17 -7.90 11.86
CA LEU A 11 30.77 -6.89 12.85
C LEU A 11 29.43 -6.21 12.54
N GLY A 12 28.82 -6.51 11.40
CA GLY A 12 27.67 -5.78 10.86
C GLY A 12 26.30 -6.44 11.05
N THR A 13 26.15 -7.43 11.94
CA THR A 13 24.86 -8.12 12.09
C THR A 13 24.21 -7.88 13.44
N ALA A 14 22.95 -7.46 13.35
CA ALA A 14 21.90 -7.50 14.37
C ALA A 14 21.78 -6.31 15.34
N THR A 15 21.82 -5.08 14.83
CA THR A 15 20.79 -4.12 15.28
C THR A 15 19.51 -4.43 14.50
N GLY A 16 18.81 -5.49 14.93
CA GLY A 16 17.43 -5.68 14.48
C GLY A 16 16.68 -4.44 14.92
N ALA A 17 16.26 -3.60 13.95
CA ALA A 17 15.39 -2.47 14.24
C ALA A 17 14.15 -3.06 14.91
N ARG A 18 13.99 -2.80 16.21
CA ARG A 18 12.76 -3.12 16.90
C ARG A 18 11.72 -2.20 16.29
N ILE A 19 10.86 -2.75 15.46
CA ILE A 19 9.66 -2.04 15.00
C ILE A 19 8.76 -1.98 16.23
N GLU A 20 8.79 -0.88 16.96
CA GLU A 20 7.76 -0.62 17.97
C GLU A 20 6.43 -0.44 17.25
N GLU A 21 5.47 -1.31 17.56
CA GLU A 21 4.10 -1.17 17.10
C GLU A 21 3.48 0.04 17.80
N ALA A 22 3.25 1.11 17.05
CA ALA A 22 2.59 2.31 17.54
C ALA A 22 1.12 2.32 17.08
N TYR A 23 0.20 2.44 18.04
CA TYR A 23 -1.20 2.71 17.74
C TYR A 23 -1.39 4.20 17.50
N VAL A 24 -1.89 4.53 16.31
CA VAL A 24 -2.19 5.90 15.90
C VAL A 24 -3.66 6.00 15.49
N TYR A 25 -4.23 7.19 15.62
CA TYR A 25 -5.60 7.48 15.21
C TYR A 25 -5.57 8.44 14.02
N PRO A 26 -5.46 7.90 12.80
CA PRO A 26 -5.32 8.73 11.62
C PRO A 26 -6.57 9.59 11.43
N ARG A 27 -6.37 10.84 11.05
CA ARG A 27 -7.43 11.79 10.70
C ARG A 27 -7.42 12.02 9.21
N ILE A 28 -8.57 11.81 8.58
CA ILE A 28 -8.72 12.04 7.15
C ILE A 28 -9.23 13.47 6.95
N LEU A 29 -8.47 14.22 6.19
CA LEU A 29 -8.75 15.58 5.77
C LEU A 29 -9.10 15.49 4.28
N GLU A 30 -10.39 15.49 3.95
CA GLU A 30 -10.77 15.56 2.54
C GLU A 30 -10.50 16.96 2.01
N GLU A 31 -9.58 17.06 1.05
CA GLU A 31 -9.40 18.29 0.31
C GLU A 31 -10.61 18.48 -0.60
N ARG A 32 -11.22 19.68 -0.60
CA ARG A 32 -12.36 20.02 -1.48
C ARG A 32 -11.92 20.38 -2.90
N SER A 33 -10.80 19.81 -3.36
CA SER A 33 -10.28 20.00 -4.70
C SER A 33 -10.88 18.95 -5.65
N SER A 34 -11.11 19.33 -6.90
CA SER A 34 -11.75 18.51 -7.92
C SER A 34 -10.86 17.38 -8.46
N ASP A 35 -9.59 17.35 -8.05
CA ASP A 35 -8.55 16.38 -8.43
C ASP A 35 -8.64 15.05 -7.66
N GLY A 36 -9.49 14.96 -6.63
CA GLY A 36 -9.71 13.72 -5.88
C GLY A 36 -8.58 13.33 -4.93
N LEU A 37 -7.69 14.28 -4.61
CA LEU A 37 -6.63 14.13 -3.63
C LEU A 37 -7.20 13.94 -2.22
N LYS A 38 -6.65 12.98 -1.46
CA LYS A 38 -7.03 12.74 -0.06
C LYS A 38 -5.81 13.00 0.85
N LEU A 39 -6.01 13.77 1.92
CA LEU A 39 -4.97 13.98 2.92
C LEU A 39 -5.26 13.12 4.15
N VAL A 40 -4.26 12.39 4.63
CA VAL A 40 -4.39 11.59 5.84
C VAL A 40 -3.28 11.95 6.79
N SER A 41 -3.63 12.55 7.93
CA SER A 41 -2.68 12.76 9.02
C SER A 41 -2.61 11.50 9.86
N VAL A 42 -1.44 10.88 9.97
CA VAL A 42 -1.24 9.61 10.67
C VAL A 42 -1.14 9.84 12.18
N ASP A 43 -0.27 10.76 12.60
CA ASP A 43 0.05 11.04 14.01
C ASP A 43 0.15 12.54 14.32
N GLY A 44 -0.37 13.40 13.43
CA GLY A 44 -0.26 14.86 13.52
C GLY A 44 1.07 15.44 13.03
N LYS A 45 2.09 14.61 12.81
CA LYS A 45 3.41 15.03 12.26
C LYS A 45 3.58 14.53 10.83
N THR A 46 3.11 13.32 10.56
CA THR A 46 3.15 12.68 9.24
C THR A 46 1.80 12.89 8.55
N THR A 47 1.83 13.49 7.37
CA THR A 47 0.65 13.65 6.51
C THR A 47 0.92 13.00 5.17
N LEU A 48 0.04 12.09 4.76
CA LEU A 48 0.08 11.43 3.46
C LEU A 48 -0.76 12.22 2.45
N ARG A 49 -0.19 12.50 1.28
CA ARG A 49 -0.87 13.01 0.08
C ARG A 49 -1.24 11.85 -0.82
N LEU A 50 -2.47 11.41 -0.71
CA LEU A 50 -2.98 10.25 -1.42
C LEU A 50 -3.60 10.68 -2.75
N GLU A 51 -2.97 10.26 -3.84
CA GLU A 51 -3.53 10.32 -5.19
C GLU A 51 -4.13 8.96 -5.60
N LYS A 52 -5.03 8.98 -6.58
CA LYS A 52 -5.60 7.74 -7.12
C LYS A 52 -4.49 6.87 -7.70
N ALA A 53 -4.42 5.61 -7.27
CA ALA A 53 -3.49 4.68 -7.89
C ALA A 53 -3.99 4.35 -9.29
N SER A 54 -3.12 4.51 -10.29
CA SER A 54 -3.34 4.06 -11.66
C SER A 54 -2.00 3.60 -12.22
N VAL A 55 -1.77 2.29 -12.16
CA VAL A 55 -0.51 1.63 -12.56
C VAL A 55 -0.75 0.35 -13.36
N LEU A 56 -1.95 -0.21 -13.28
CA LEU A 56 -2.31 -1.43 -13.98
C LEU A 56 -2.68 -1.15 -15.44
N ALA A 57 -2.54 -2.17 -16.29
CA ALA A 57 -3.14 -2.14 -17.62
C ALA A 57 -4.67 -2.15 -17.50
N GLU A 58 -5.38 -1.53 -18.45
CA GLU A 58 -6.84 -1.37 -18.42
C GLU A 58 -7.62 -2.67 -18.13
N THR A 59 -7.17 -3.79 -18.71
CA THR A 59 -7.73 -5.11 -18.46
C THR A 59 -6.62 -6.10 -18.12
N LEU A 60 -6.80 -6.83 -17.02
CA LEU A 60 -5.96 -7.94 -16.61
C LEU A 60 -6.65 -9.26 -16.97
N LEU A 61 -5.87 -10.26 -17.36
CA LEU A 61 -6.36 -11.62 -17.57
C LEU A 61 -5.91 -12.50 -16.40
N VAL A 62 -6.86 -12.89 -15.55
CA VAL A 62 -6.59 -13.83 -14.45
C VAL A 62 -6.83 -15.25 -14.95
N THR A 63 -5.86 -16.12 -14.70
CA THR A 63 -5.98 -17.55 -14.98
C THR A 63 -6.11 -18.29 -13.65
N SER A 64 -7.22 -19.00 -13.47
CA SER A 64 -7.49 -19.81 -12.29
C SER A 64 -7.66 -21.28 -12.67
N TYR A 65 -7.38 -22.16 -11.72
CA TYR A 65 -7.60 -23.60 -11.84
C TYR A 65 -8.56 -24.03 -10.75
N ASP A 66 -9.57 -24.82 -11.10
CA ASP A 66 -10.44 -25.45 -10.09
C ASP A 66 -9.77 -26.67 -9.44
N GLU A 67 -10.46 -27.30 -8.49
CA GLU A 67 -9.99 -28.51 -7.80
C GLU A 67 -9.73 -29.71 -8.74
N ASN A 68 -10.32 -29.69 -9.93
CA ASN A 68 -10.15 -30.72 -10.96
C ASN A 68 -9.07 -30.34 -12.00
N GLY A 69 -8.41 -29.19 -11.84
CA GLY A 69 -7.40 -28.66 -12.76
C GLY A 69 -7.98 -28.02 -14.03
N GLN A 70 -9.29 -27.77 -14.09
CA GLN A 70 -9.90 -27.03 -15.19
C GLN A 70 -9.47 -25.57 -15.15
N MET A 71 -8.87 -25.11 -16.24
CA MET A 71 -8.38 -23.75 -16.39
C MET A 71 -9.51 -22.81 -16.84
N THR A 72 -9.63 -21.67 -16.16
CA THR A 72 -10.54 -20.58 -16.53
C THR A 72 -9.75 -19.29 -16.72
N HIS A 73 -10.08 -18.54 -17.78
CA HIS A 73 -9.57 -17.19 -18.01
C HIS A 73 -10.65 -16.16 -17.71
N THR A 74 -10.37 -15.25 -16.78
CA THR A 74 -11.30 -14.20 -16.37
C THR A 74 -10.69 -12.82 -16.67
N PRO A 75 -11.25 -12.05 -17.60
CA PRO A 75 -10.87 -10.65 -17.76
C PRO A 75 -11.37 -9.85 -16.56
N ILE A 76 -10.50 -9.06 -15.95
CA ILE A 76 -10.81 -8.15 -14.84
C ILE A 76 -10.40 -6.74 -15.24
N GLN A 77 -11.31 -5.79 -15.12
CA GLN A 77 -10.99 -4.38 -15.34
C GLN A 77 -10.10 -3.87 -14.21
N ALA A 78 -8.99 -3.20 -14.54
CA ALA A 78 -8.10 -2.63 -13.54
C ALA A 78 -8.80 -1.61 -12.63
N GLU A 79 -9.78 -0.89 -13.17
CA GLU A 79 -10.57 0.07 -12.41
C GLU A 79 -11.24 -0.58 -11.19
N GLU A 80 -11.68 -1.84 -11.29
CA GLU A 80 -12.29 -2.56 -10.16
C GLU A 80 -11.29 -2.86 -9.03
N ILE A 81 -10.00 -2.99 -9.35
CA ILE A 81 -8.93 -3.22 -8.38
C ILE A 81 -8.46 -1.87 -7.82
N GLU A 82 -8.33 -0.86 -8.67
CA GLU A 82 -7.78 0.45 -8.32
C GLU A 82 -8.82 1.38 -7.68
N LYS A 83 -10.13 1.09 -7.77
CA LYS A 83 -11.24 1.96 -7.30
C LYS A 83 -11.18 2.36 -5.83
N HIS A 84 -10.45 1.64 -4.98
CA HIS A 84 -10.22 2.05 -3.59
C HIS A 84 -8.76 2.25 -3.25
N HIS A 85 -7.85 2.05 -4.21
CA HIS A 85 -6.42 2.12 -3.98
C HIS A 85 -5.88 3.53 -4.22
N TYR A 86 -5.12 4.02 -3.23
CA TYR A 86 -4.48 5.33 -3.28
C TYR A 86 -3.02 5.21 -2.86
N ARG A 87 -2.16 6.06 -3.43
CA ARG A 87 -0.74 6.07 -3.10
C ARG A 87 -0.24 7.47 -2.76
N ASP A 88 0.77 7.53 -1.90
CA ASP A 88 1.63 8.68 -1.72
C ASP A 88 2.96 8.38 -2.42
N ARG A 89 3.30 9.16 -3.46
CA ARG A 89 4.54 8.95 -4.22
C ARG A 89 5.79 9.37 -3.46
N GLU A 90 5.68 10.33 -2.56
CA GLU A 90 6.82 10.89 -1.83
C GLU A 90 7.16 10.02 -0.62
N GLN A 91 6.13 9.53 0.07
CA GLN A 91 6.27 8.68 1.25
C GLN A 91 6.28 7.17 0.92
N TYR A 92 6.11 6.81 -0.36
CA TYR A 92 6.02 5.42 -0.84
C TYR A 92 4.99 4.57 -0.10
N ALA A 93 3.91 5.21 0.35
CA ALA A 93 2.83 4.57 1.10
C ALA A 93 1.66 4.25 0.17
N SER A 94 0.93 3.17 0.47
CA SER A 94 -0.30 2.82 -0.25
C SER A 94 -1.41 2.46 0.72
N LEU A 95 -2.64 2.91 0.44
CA LEU A 95 -3.80 2.75 1.30
C LEU A 95 -5.05 2.40 0.50
N MET A 96 -5.86 1.47 1.04
CA MET A 96 -7.24 1.29 0.60
C MET A 96 -8.16 2.23 1.38
N VAL A 97 -8.91 3.05 0.66
CA VAL A 97 -9.87 3.99 1.23
C VAL A 97 -11.26 3.69 0.67
N ARG A 98 -12.20 3.35 1.58
CA ARG A 98 -13.62 3.12 1.25
C ARG A 98 -14.49 4.16 1.92
N ASN A 99 -15.43 4.74 1.17
CA ASN A 99 -16.46 5.61 1.72
C ASN A 99 -17.66 4.76 2.16
N THR A 100 -17.98 4.78 3.45
CA THR A 100 -19.05 3.97 4.04
C THR A 100 -20.31 4.76 4.38
N GLY A 101 -20.47 6.00 3.87
CA GLY A 101 -21.62 6.87 4.16
C GLY A 101 -21.61 7.45 5.59
N ASN A 102 -20.89 6.80 6.51
CA ASN A 102 -20.70 7.19 7.90
C ASN A 102 -19.25 7.64 8.20
N GLY A 103 -18.39 7.67 7.17
CA GLY A 103 -16.97 7.97 7.29
C GLY A 103 -16.14 7.27 6.22
N LEU A 104 -14.82 7.32 6.39
CA LEU A 104 -13.86 6.65 5.53
C LEU A 104 -13.19 5.52 6.33
N GLU A 105 -13.21 4.30 5.81
CA GLU A 105 -12.52 3.15 6.40
C GLU A 105 -11.16 2.97 5.71
N ASN A 106 -10.11 2.82 6.52
CA ASN A 106 -8.78 2.42 6.08
C ASN A 106 -8.58 0.95 6.43
N ARG A 107 -8.29 0.12 5.44
CA ARG A 107 -7.85 -1.27 5.64
C ARG A 107 -6.41 -1.37 5.15
N THR A 108 -5.49 -1.65 6.07
CA THR A 108 -4.12 -2.05 5.73
C THR A 108 -4.18 -3.49 5.23
N GLY A 109 -3.69 -3.73 4.01
CA GLY A 109 -3.62 -5.07 3.41
C GLY A 109 -2.67 -5.95 4.23
N ASN A 110 -3.25 -6.90 4.96
CA ASN A 110 -2.56 -8.01 5.55
C ASN A 110 -3.52 -9.19 5.43
N ASP A 111 -3.35 -9.90 4.32
CA ASP A 111 -3.95 -11.17 3.96
C ASP A 111 -2.84 -12.09 3.45
#